data_AF-A0A3B8UJJ9-F1
#
_entry.id   AF-A0A3B8UJJ9-F1
#
_cell.length_a   1.000
_cell.length_b   1.000
_cell.length_c   1.000
_cell.angle_alpha   90.00
_cell.angle_beta   90.00
_cell.angle_gamma   90.00
#
_symmetry.space_group_name_H-M   'P 1'
#
loop_
_entity.id
_entity.type
_entity.pdbx_description
1 polymer ?
#
loop_
_entity_poly.entity_id
_entity_poly.type
_entity_poly.pdbx_seq_one_letter_code
_entity_poly.pdbx_strand_id
1 'polypeptide(L)'
;MKIASRVLVLAAVLALPTTVSAQTEASANHRALAAGYKALTVCSAVHSARASGAQRTVASVEANELVGIYPELQALIGDMKAEMAGNAVSVAWDQTAPARVATWTEGRGCVIEPMGYVQGAAPERAPLARRASAPDMPT
;
A
#
# COMPACT_ATOMS: atom_id res chain seq x y z
N MET A 1 -34.81 -50.77 44.81
CA MET A 1 -33.49 -51.21 44.32
C MET A 1 -33.40 -50.96 42.82
N LYS A 2 -32.44 -50.12 42.38
CA LYS A 2 -31.60 -50.27 41.16
C LYS A 2 -32.36 -50.44 39.80
N ILE A 3 -32.13 -49.68 38.71
CA ILE A 3 -30.91 -49.08 38.13
C ILE A 3 -31.32 -47.95 37.17
N ALA A 4 -30.57 -46.85 37.19
CA ALA A 4 -30.64 -45.72 36.27
C ALA A 4 -30.20 -46.09 34.84
N SER A 5 -30.76 -45.45 33.82
CA SER A 5 -30.09 -45.40 32.51
C SER A 5 -30.05 -43.97 32.01
N ARG A 6 -28.94 -43.29 32.38
CA ARG A 6 -28.55 -42.00 31.83
C ARG A 6 -28.06 -42.25 30.40
N VAL A 7 -28.82 -41.79 29.41
CA VAL A 7 -28.37 -41.78 28.01
C VAL A 7 -27.26 -40.74 27.88
N LEU A 8 -26.02 -41.22 27.80
CA LEU A 8 -24.83 -40.40 27.58
C LEU A 8 -24.73 -40.12 26.07
N VAL A 9 -25.10 -38.91 25.65
CA VAL A 9 -24.83 -38.42 24.28
C VAL A 9 -23.35 -38.08 24.20
N LEU A 10 -22.56 -38.95 23.56
CA LEU A 10 -21.16 -38.71 23.30
C LEU A 10 -21.05 -37.79 22.06
N ALA A 11 -20.97 -36.48 22.29
CA ALA A 11 -20.65 -35.52 21.23
C ALA A 11 -19.15 -35.62 20.91
N ALA A 12 -18.80 -36.36 19.86
CA ALA A 12 -17.45 -36.36 19.31
C ALA A 12 -17.19 -34.99 18.66
N VAL A 13 -16.56 -34.09 19.40
CA VAL A 13 -15.99 -32.85 18.85
C VAL A 13 -14.80 -33.27 17.98
N LEU A 14 -14.98 -33.28 16.66
CA LEU A 14 -13.86 -33.38 15.73
C LEU A 14 -12.97 -32.14 15.92
N ALA A 15 -11.83 -32.33 16.58
CA ALA A 15 -10.75 -31.35 16.57
C ALA A 15 -10.19 -31.27 15.14
N LEU A 16 -10.73 -30.33 14.35
CA LEU A 16 -10.13 -29.94 13.08
C LEU A 16 -8.73 -29.39 13.38
N PRO A 17 -7.66 -29.88 12.72
CA PRO A 17 -6.35 -29.28 12.85
C PRO A 17 -6.44 -27.86 12.32
N THR A 18 -6.30 -26.87 13.20
CA THR A 18 -5.97 -25.51 12.82
C THR A 18 -4.54 -25.53 12.32
N THR A 19 -4.37 -25.74 11.01
CA THR A 19 -3.08 -25.49 10.37
C THR A 19 -2.78 -24.01 10.55
N VAL A 20 -1.94 -23.70 11.53
CA VAL A 20 -1.23 -22.43 11.61
C VAL A 20 -0.41 -22.36 10.33
N SER A 21 -0.88 -21.58 9.35
CA SER A 21 -0.07 -21.25 8.18
C SER A 21 1.19 -20.58 8.69
N ALA A 22 2.32 -21.27 8.65
CA ALA A 22 3.62 -20.63 8.79
C ALA A 22 3.64 -19.49 7.77
N GLN A 23 3.69 -18.24 8.23
CA GLN A 23 3.79 -17.08 7.35
C GLN A 23 5.14 -17.20 6.66
N THR A 24 5.13 -17.72 5.43
CA THR A 24 6.28 -17.65 4.54
C THR A 24 6.69 -16.18 4.47
N GLU A 25 7.94 -15.89 4.80
CA GLU A 25 8.55 -14.57 4.64
C GLU A 25 8.10 -13.96 3.30
N ALA A 26 7.64 -12.71 3.35
CA ALA A 26 7.12 -12.05 2.15
C ALA A 26 8.19 -12.05 1.06
N SER A 27 7.84 -12.54 -0.13
CA SER A 27 8.79 -12.60 -1.24
C SER A 27 9.31 -11.20 -1.59
N ALA A 28 10.50 -11.11 -2.18
CA ALA A 28 11.09 -9.83 -2.61
C ALA A 28 10.11 -9.01 -3.47
N ASN A 29 9.38 -9.68 -4.36
CA ASN A 29 8.35 -9.04 -5.19
C ASN A 29 7.20 -8.46 -4.36
N HIS A 30 6.75 -9.14 -3.30
CA HIS A 30 5.71 -8.61 -2.40
C HIS A 30 6.21 -7.40 -1.60
N ARG A 31 7.46 -7.42 -1.13
CA ARG A 31 8.05 -6.25 -0.45
C ARG A 31 8.20 -5.07 -1.39
N ALA A 32 8.67 -5.30 -2.63
CA ALA A 32 8.74 -4.26 -3.66
C ALA A 32 7.35 -3.71 -4.03
N LEU A 33 6.32 -4.57 -4.08
CA LEU A 33 4.94 -4.16 -4.30
C LEU A 33 4.44 -3.27 -3.16
N ALA A 34 4.61 -3.70 -1.91
CA ALA A 34 4.24 -2.94 -0.71
C ALA A 34 4.90 -1.55 -0.69
N ALA A 35 6.20 -1.48 -0.98
CA ALA A 35 6.93 -0.23 -1.05
C ALA A 35 6.43 0.70 -2.16
N GLY A 36 6.13 0.14 -3.34
CA GLY A 36 5.55 0.90 -4.45
C GLY A 36 4.16 1.44 -4.11
N TYR A 37 3.32 0.62 -3.47
CA TYR A 37 2.02 1.05 -2.99
C TYR A 37 2.14 2.23 -2.01
N LYS A 38 3.01 2.12 -1.00
CA LYS A 38 3.25 3.19 -0.03
C LYS A 38 3.76 4.48 -0.71
N ALA A 39 4.74 4.37 -1.61
CA ALA A 39 5.29 5.51 -2.34
C ALA A 39 4.22 6.25 -3.15
N LEU A 40 3.40 5.49 -3.91
CA LEU A 40 2.35 6.06 -4.75
C LEU A 40 1.24 6.72 -3.92
N THR A 41 0.77 6.06 -2.85
CA THR A 41 -0.30 6.57 -2.00
C THR A 41 0.12 7.86 -1.29
N VAL A 42 1.33 7.88 -0.68
CA VAL A 42 1.86 9.08 -0.02
C VAL A 42 2.06 10.22 -1.01
N CYS A 43 2.69 9.95 -2.17
CA CYS A 43 2.88 10.96 -3.21
C CYS A 43 1.53 11.57 -3.61
N SER A 44 0.56 10.71 -3.94
CA SER A 44 -0.75 11.14 -4.45
C SER A 44 -1.49 11.98 -3.43
N ALA A 45 -1.61 11.51 -2.19
CA ALA A 45 -2.34 12.22 -1.14
C ALA A 45 -1.70 13.57 -0.80
N VAL A 46 -0.38 13.63 -0.64
CA VAL A 46 0.31 14.87 -0.26
C VAL A 46 0.30 15.89 -1.39
N HIS A 47 0.68 15.49 -2.61
CA HIS A 47 0.78 16.43 -3.72
C HIS A 47 -0.59 16.85 -4.28
N SER A 48 -1.58 15.96 -4.29
CA SER A 48 -2.93 16.33 -4.73
C SER A 48 -3.59 17.30 -3.76
N ALA A 49 -3.41 17.10 -2.44
CA ALA A 49 -3.88 18.07 -1.44
C ALA A 49 -3.22 19.43 -1.64
N ARG A 50 -1.89 19.48 -1.83
CA ARG A 50 -1.19 20.74 -2.13
C ARG A 50 -1.71 21.41 -3.39
N ALA A 51 -1.94 20.63 -4.45
CA ALA A 51 -2.47 21.14 -5.72
C ALA A 51 -3.93 21.63 -5.63
N SER A 52 -4.67 21.26 -4.59
CA SER A 52 -6.02 21.77 -4.29
C SER A 52 -6.05 22.85 -3.21
N GLY A 53 -4.90 23.34 -2.75
CA GLY A 53 -4.81 24.37 -1.70
C GLY A 53 -4.95 23.84 -0.27
N ALA A 54 -4.95 22.52 -0.08
CA ALA A 54 -4.93 21.87 1.22
C ALA A 54 -3.53 21.38 1.60
N GLN A 55 -3.37 20.91 2.84
CA GLN A 55 -2.12 20.30 3.31
C GLN A 55 -2.39 18.93 3.93
N ARG A 56 -1.48 17.99 3.66
CA ARG A 56 -1.44 16.65 4.24
C ARG A 56 0.00 16.31 4.61
N THR A 57 0.17 15.49 5.64
CA THR A 57 1.48 14.99 6.09
C THR A 57 1.57 13.49 5.84
N VAL A 58 2.79 12.96 5.75
CA VAL A 58 3.01 11.50 5.62
C VAL A 58 2.31 10.74 6.75
N ALA A 59 2.46 11.20 8.01
CA ALA A 59 1.81 10.59 9.17
C ALA A 59 0.28 10.57 9.05
N SER A 60 -0.32 11.61 8.46
CA SER A 60 -1.76 11.61 8.23
C SER A 60 -2.16 10.60 7.15
N VAL A 61 -1.34 10.42 6.11
CA VAL A 61 -1.55 9.39 5.10
C VAL A 61 -1.43 7.99 5.69
N GLU A 62 -0.44 7.79 6.55
CA GLU A 62 -0.22 6.53 7.25
C GLU A 62 -1.39 6.16 8.17
N ALA A 63 -1.99 7.15 8.83
CA ALA A 63 -3.07 6.93 9.78
C ALA A 63 -4.45 6.72 9.15
N ASN A 64 -4.68 7.13 7.89
CA ASN A 64 -6.02 7.11 7.28
C ASN A 64 -6.09 6.32 5.97
N GLU A 65 -5.05 6.37 5.13
CA GLU A 65 -5.06 5.75 3.80
C GLU A 65 -4.22 4.46 3.73
N LEU A 66 -3.24 4.28 4.64
CA LEU A 66 -2.41 3.08 4.72
C LEU A 66 -2.83 2.11 5.85
N VAL A 67 -4.08 2.24 6.28
CA VAL A 67 -4.75 1.33 7.24
C VAL A 67 -5.99 0.72 6.61
N GLY A 68 -6.34 -0.50 7.02
CA GLY A 68 -7.49 -1.21 6.45
C GLY A 68 -7.28 -1.59 4.98
N ILE A 69 -6.02 -1.70 4.56
CA ILE A 69 -5.63 -2.15 3.22
C ILE A 69 -5.55 -3.69 3.17
N TYR A 70 -5.14 -4.22 2.02
CA TYR A 70 -4.90 -5.66 1.82
C TYR A 70 -4.06 -6.26 2.98
N PRO A 71 -4.58 -7.27 3.70
CA PRO A 71 -3.91 -7.84 4.89
C PRO A 71 -2.46 -8.28 4.62
N GLU A 72 -2.18 -8.79 3.43
CA GLU A 72 -0.87 -9.24 2.99
C GLU A 72 0.16 -8.10 2.82
N LEU A 73 -0.29 -6.85 2.68
CA LEU A 73 0.58 -5.68 2.56
C LEU A 73 0.66 -4.86 3.85
N GLN A 74 -0.35 -4.97 4.73
CA GLN A 74 -0.52 -4.10 5.90
C GLN A 74 0.71 -4.09 6.81
N ALA A 75 1.26 -5.27 7.14
CA ALA A 75 2.45 -5.37 7.99
C ALA A 75 3.69 -4.78 7.28
N LEU A 76 3.90 -5.15 6.02
CA LEU A 76 5.06 -4.70 5.23
C LEU A 76 5.10 -3.17 5.09
N ILE A 77 3.95 -2.54 4.84
CA ILE A 77 3.83 -1.08 4.67
C ILE A 77 4.06 -0.34 5.99
N GLY A 78 3.67 -0.95 7.11
CA GLY A 78 3.90 -0.40 8.45
C GLY A 78 5.39 -0.27 8.79
N ASP A 79 6.20 -1.24 8.36
CA ASP A 79 7.64 -1.29 8.67
C ASP A 79 8.50 -0.43 7.72
N MET A 80 7.98 -0.06 6.56
CA MET A 80 8.71 0.73 5.56
C MET A 80 8.53 2.22 5.79
N LYS A 81 9.60 3.01 5.61
CA LYS A 81 9.52 4.47 5.71
C LYS A 81 9.33 5.11 4.33
N ALA A 82 8.41 6.06 4.22
CA ALA A 82 8.30 6.94 3.06
C ALA A 82 9.14 8.20 3.25
N GLU A 83 9.95 8.54 2.26
CA GLU A 83 10.78 9.74 2.25
C GLU A 83 10.38 10.64 1.09
N MET A 84 10.22 11.94 1.37
CA MET A 84 9.87 12.92 0.33
C MET A 84 11.09 13.74 -0.06
N ALA A 85 11.30 13.91 -1.36
CA ALA A 85 12.32 14.76 -1.93
C ALA A 85 11.76 15.54 -3.13
N GLY A 86 11.50 16.83 -2.96
CA GLY A 86 10.90 17.67 -4.01
C GLY A 86 9.49 17.19 -4.40
N ASN A 87 9.35 16.74 -5.65
CA ASN A 87 8.12 16.17 -6.20
C ASN A 87 8.09 14.63 -6.17
N ALA A 88 9.09 13.98 -5.58
CA ALA A 88 9.19 12.53 -5.52
C ALA A 88 9.02 12.00 -4.09
N VAL A 89 8.49 10.79 -3.99
CA VAL A 89 8.42 9.99 -2.76
C VAL A 89 9.11 8.67 -3.02
N SER A 90 10.05 8.29 -2.16
CA SER A 90 10.77 7.02 -2.21
C SER A 90 10.48 6.16 -0.99
N VAL A 91 10.50 4.84 -1.18
CA VAL A 91 10.36 3.85 -0.10
C VAL A 91 11.40 2.75 -0.31
N ALA A 92 12.33 2.63 0.63
CA ALA A 92 13.29 1.54 0.69
C ALA A 92 12.61 0.25 1.15
N TRP A 93 13.00 -0.89 0.57
CA TRP A 93 12.35 -2.18 0.79
C TRP A 93 13.31 -3.38 0.81
N ASP A 94 14.57 -3.10 0.46
CA ASP A 94 15.69 -4.03 0.45
C ASP A 94 16.97 -3.21 0.67
N GLN A 95 18.02 -3.84 1.18
CA GLN A 95 19.30 -3.18 1.46
C GLN A 95 20.11 -2.91 0.19
N THR A 96 19.84 -3.67 -0.87
CA THR A 96 20.63 -3.68 -2.11
C THR A 96 19.83 -3.21 -3.32
N ALA A 97 18.51 -3.40 -3.30
CA ALA A 97 17.66 -2.98 -4.40
C ALA A 97 17.35 -1.47 -4.35
N PRO A 98 17.23 -0.80 -5.51
CA PRO A 98 16.75 0.58 -5.56
C PRO A 98 15.38 0.74 -4.90
N ALA A 99 15.17 1.87 -4.23
CA ALA A 99 13.90 2.23 -3.65
C ALA A 99 12.78 2.25 -4.69
N ARG A 100 11.54 2.01 -4.26
CA ARG A 100 10.36 2.27 -5.10
C ARG A 100 10.05 3.76 -5.04
N VAL A 101 9.84 4.38 -6.18
CA VAL A 101 9.69 5.84 -6.30
C VAL A 101 8.38 6.16 -6.99
N ALA A 102 7.65 7.14 -6.48
CA ALA A 102 6.54 7.79 -7.18
C ALA A 102 6.84 9.28 -7.35
N THR A 103 6.57 9.81 -8.53
CA THR A 103 6.90 11.20 -8.88
C THR A 103 5.64 11.96 -9.28
N TRP A 104 5.39 13.09 -8.62
CA TRP A 104 4.36 14.04 -8.99
C TRP A 104 4.76 14.83 -10.23
N THR A 105 3.82 15.00 -11.15
CA THR A 105 3.91 16.09 -12.12
C THR A 105 2.61 16.86 -12.23
N GLU A 106 2.75 18.17 -12.39
CA GLU A 106 1.62 19.08 -12.55
C GLU A 106 0.70 18.63 -13.69
N GLY A 107 -0.59 18.57 -13.36
CA GLY A 107 -1.68 18.11 -14.24
C GLY A 107 -1.68 16.63 -14.61
N ARG A 108 -0.68 15.85 -14.20
CA ARG A 108 -0.67 14.37 -14.32
C ARG A 108 -1.03 13.63 -13.05
N GLY A 109 -0.69 14.22 -11.90
CA GLY A 109 -0.73 13.46 -10.66
C GLY A 109 0.61 12.80 -10.34
N CYS A 110 0.58 11.88 -9.37
CA CYS A 110 1.71 11.01 -9.07
C CYS A 110 1.67 9.75 -9.93
N VAL A 111 2.84 9.33 -10.42
CA VAL A 111 3.02 8.08 -11.16
C VAL A 111 4.10 7.26 -10.47
N ILE A 112 3.83 5.97 -10.27
CA ILE A 112 4.83 5.03 -9.78
C ILE A 112 5.85 4.73 -10.88
N GLU A 113 7.13 4.85 -10.55
CA GLU A 113 8.23 4.57 -11.47
C GLU A 113 8.41 3.07 -11.68
N PRO A 114 8.98 2.62 -12.81
CA PRO A 114 9.33 1.21 -13.01
C PRO A 114 10.21 0.66 -11.87
N MET A 115 10.16 -0.65 -11.62
CA MET A 115 11.10 -1.30 -10.70
C MET A 115 12.53 -1.14 -11.20
N GLY A 116 13.47 -0.88 -10.29
CA GLY A 116 14.86 -0.57 -10.63
C GLY A 116 15.11 0.87 -11.07
N TYR A 117 14.09 1.74 -11.05
CA TYR A 117 14.27 3.16 -11.29
C TYR A 117 15.27 3.79 -10.32
N VAL A 118 16.20 4.57 -10.88
CA VAL A 118 17.14 5.40 -10.13
C VAL A 118 16.70 6.85 -10.30
N GLN A 119 16.60 7.59 -9.19
CA GLN A 119 16.15 8.98 -9.21
C GLN A 119 17.04 9.83 -10.13
N GLY A 120 16.40 10.57 -11.05
CA GLY A 120 17.08 11.37 -12.07
C GLY A 120 17.46 10.61 -13.35
N ALA A 121 17.18 9.30 -13.45
CA ALA A 121 17.50 8.51 -14.64
C ALA A 121 16.41 8.54 -15.74
N ALA A 122 15.17 8.92 -15.40
CA ALA A 122 14.08 9.03 -16.38
C ALA A 122 14.05 10.43 -17.01
N PRO A 123 13.62 10.54 -18.29
CA PRO A 123 13.31 11.82 -18.87
C PRO A 123 12.22 12.52 -18.05
N GLU A 124 12.40 13.81 -17.83
CA GLU A 124 11.39 14.65 -17.18
C GLU A 124 10.07 14.53 -17.94
N ARG A 125 8.99 14.22 -17.22
CA ARG A 125 7.65 14.25 -17.80
C ARG A 125 7.22 15.72 -17.86
N ALA A 126 7.02 16.29 -19.05
CA ALA A 126 6.60 17.69 -19.21
C ALA A 126 5.14 17.89 -18.73
N PRO A 127 4.78 18.86 -17.87
CA PRO A 127 3.43 19.04 -17.31
C PRO A 127 2.28 18.82 -18.30
N LEU A 128 1.17 18.23 -17.85
CA LEU A 128 -0.06 18.18 -18.68
C LEU A 128 -0.95 19.36 -18.34
N ALA A 129 -1.43 20.05 -19.36
CA ALA A 129 -2.51 21.00 -19.18
C ALA A 129 -3.76 20.24 -18.69
N ARG A 130 -4.27 20.59 -17.50
CA ARG A 130 -5.60 20.11 -17.08
C ARG A 130 -6.61 20.59 -18.12
N ARG A 131 -7.36 19.66 -18.72
CA ARG A 131 -8.53 20.03 -19.51
C ARG A 131 -9.54 20.68 -18.55
N ALA A 132 -9.84 21.95 -18.77
CA ALA A 132 -10.68 22.76 -17.88
C ALA A 132 -12.16 22.31 -17.86
N SER A 133 -12.56 21.52 -18.85
CA SER A 133 -13.90 20.97 -18.98
C SER A 133 -13.76 19.51 -19.43
N ALA A 134 -14.52 18.61 -18.82
CA ALA A 134 -14.92 17.37 -19.48
C ALA A 134 -16.20 17.71 -20.25
N PRO A 135 -16.15 17.99 -21.57
CA PRO A 135 -17.37 18.37 -22.29
C PRO A 135 -18.34 17.20 -22.41
N ASP A 136 -17.89 15.96 -22.22
CA ASP A 136 -18.64 14.75 -22.55
C ASP A 136 -18.34 13.61 -21.55
N MET A 137 -18.84 13.72 -20.31
CA MET A 137 -18.98 12.52 -19.47
C MET A 137 -20.46 12.14 -19.50
N PRO A 138 -20.85 10.99 -20.08
CA PRO A 138 -22.24 10.57 -20.04
C PRO A 138 -22.66 10.39 -18.58
N THR A 139 -23.62 11.19 -18.14
CA THR A 139 -24.33 11.04 -16.87
C THR A 139 -25.29 9.87 -16.93
#